data_AF-A0A371ISF7-F1
#
_entry.id   AF-A0A371ISF7-F1
#
_cell.length_a   1.000
_cell.length_b   1.000
_cell.length_c   1.000
_cell.angle_alpha   90.00
_cell.angle_beta   90.00
_cell.angle_gamma   90.00
#
_symmetry.space_group_name_H-M   'P 1'
#
loop_
_entity.id
_entity.type
_entity.pdbx_description
1 polymer ?
#
loop_
_entity_poly.entity_id
_entity_poly.type
_entity_poly.pdbx_seq_one_letter_code
_entity_poly.pdbx_strand_id
1 'polypeptide(L)'
;MQKIFDVGEKLFFYILTICLLSFIYFTILPESKMTIAIGFIFCIFYFYINFYIGYKYELNFYEACIVGLMGCGLGIFLGFFALYSYFVLKNSYSAIWIITPYFMPTMSLIKIYLKEITIVYPFVLIFLNIFLVIIGSITKKIMNKLLT
;
A
#
# COMPACT_ATOMS: atom_id res chain seq x y z
N MET A 1 4.28 -18.11 -14.64
CA MET A 1 4.64 -16.69 -14.82
C MET A 1 3.45 -15.83 -15.22
N GLN A 2 2.69 -16.16 -16.27
CA GLN A 2 1.58 -15.32 -16.74
C GLN A 2 0.53 -15.01 -15.66
N LYS A 3 0.06 -16.03 -14.92
CA LYS A 3 -0.81 -15.86 -13.74
C LYS A 3 -0.28 -14.83 -12.73
N ILE A 4 1.03 -14.81 -12.47
CA ILE A 4 1.66 -13.90 -11.50
C ILE A 4 1.57 -12.46 -12.01
N PHE A 5 1.87 -12.26 -13.29
CA PHE A 5 1.76 -10.94 -13.93
C PHE A 5 0.32 -10.44 -13.94
N ASP A 6 -0.64 -11.26 -14.36
CA ASP A 6 -2.05 -10.86 -14.42
C ASP A 6 -2.60 -10.47 -13.04
N VAL A 7 -2.24 -11.24 -12.00
CA VAL A 7 -2.65 -10.95 -10.61
C VAL A 7 -1.90 -9.74 -10.04
N GLY A 8 -0.61 -9.62 -10.32
CA GLY A 8 0.22 -8.50 -9.88
C GLY A 8 -0.21 -7.17 -10.50
N GLU A 9 -0.49 -7.16 -11.80
CA GLU A 9 -1.04 -6.01 -12.52
C GLU A 9 -2.39 -5.58 -11.94
N LYS A 10 -3.28 -6.56 -11.69
CA LYS A 10 -4.58 -6.29 -11.08
C LYS A 10 -4.43 -5.67 -9.68
N LEU A 11 -3.52 -6.18 -8.85
CA LEU A 11 -3.25 -5.60 -7.53
C LEU A 11 -2.66 -4.18 -7.66
N PHE A 12 -1.72 -3.97 -8.57
CA PHE A 12 -1.14 -2.66 -8.86
C PHE A 12 -2.21 -1.62 -9.19
N PHE A 13 -3.13 -1.93 -10.12
CA PHE A 13 -4.19 -1.00 -10.49
C PHE A 13 -5.21 -0.75 -9.37
N TYR A 14 -5.53 -1.75 -8.55
CA TYR A 14 -6.38 -1.53 -7.37
C TYR A 14 -5.72 -0.59 -6.37
N ILE A 15 -4.44 -0.82 -6.06
CA ILE A 15 -3.68 0.03 -5.15
C ILE A 15 -3.56 1.45 -5.70
N LEU A 16 -3.20 1.60 -6.98
CA LEU A 16 -3.12 2.89 -7.66
C LEU A 16 -4.46 3.65 -7.56
N THR A 17 -5.58 2.98 -7.81
CA THR A 17 -6.91 3.59 -7.73
C THR A 17 -7.21 4.10 -6.32
N ILE A 18 -6.92 3.31 -5.28
CA ILE A 18 -7.14 3.71 -3.89
C ILE A 18 -6.23 4.89 -3.51
N CYS A 19 -4.95 4.85 -3.91
CA CYS A 19 -4.01 5.96 -3.72
C CYS A 19 -4.51 7.26 -4.37
N LEU A 20 -4.97 7.21 -5.63
CA LEU A 20 -5.47 8.39 -6.34
C LEU A 20 -6.75 8.93 -5.72
N LEU A 21 -7.72 8.07 -5.41
CA LEU A 21 -8.99 8.49 -4.79
C LEU A 21 -8.76 9.10 -3.41
N SER A 22 -7.93 8.46 -2.58
CA SER A 22 -7.60 9.00 -1.25
C SER A 22 -6.81 10.31 -1.34
N PHE A 23 -5.91 10.46 -2.31
CA PHE A 23 -5.20 11.70 -2.59
C PHE A 23 -6.16 12.85 -2.90
N ILE A 24 -7.03 12.68 -3.91
CA ILE A 24 -8.04 13.68 -4.27
C ILE A 24 -8.93 14.01 -3.05
N TYR A 25 -9.40 12.98 -2.35
CA TYR A 25 -10.29 13.12 -1.20
C TYR A 25 -9.69 14.01 -0.09
N PHE A 26 -8.47 13.72 0.34
CA PHE A 26 -7.82 14.46 1.43
C PHE A 26 -7.21 15.80 0.97
N THR A 27 -6.99 16.00 -0.33
CA THR A 27 -6.54 17.29 -0.86
C THR A 27 -7.70 18.28 -1.00
N ILE A 28 -8.90 17.83 -1.36
CA ILE A 28 -10.06 18.70 -1.58
C ILE A 28 -10.80 19.00 -0.27
N LEU A 29 -11.02 17.98 0.57
CA LEU A 29 -11.88 18.14 1.73
C LEU A 29 -11.13 18.70 2.93
N PRO A 30 -11.74 19.65 3.67
CA PRO A 30 -11.13 20.19 4.87
C PRO A 30 -11.01 19.12 5.95
N GLU A 31 -10.02 19.28 6.80
CA GLU A 31 -9.79 18.37 7.92
C GLU A 31 -10.90 18.50 8.96
N SER A 32 -11.73 17.45 9.06
CA SER A 32 -12.78 17.33 10.07
C SER A 32 -12.78 15.92 10.64
N LYS A 33 -13.42 15.72 11.79
CA LYS A 33 -13.60 14.37 12.38
C LYS A 33 -14.26 13.41 11.39
N MET A 34 -15.23 13.88 10.62
CA MET A 34 -15.92 13.10 9.59
C MET A 34 -14.97 12.76 8.43
N THR A 35 -14.14 13.71 8.00
CA THR A 35 -13.17 13.51 6.93
C THR A 35 -12.19 12.40 7.29
N ILE A 36 -11.71 12.40 8.54
CA ILE A 36 -10.78 11.39 9.08
C ILE A 36 -11.46 10.01 9.19
N ALA A 37 -12.73 9.96 9.61
CA ALA A 37 -13.49 8.71 9.72
C ALA A 37 -13.64 8.00 8.36
N ILE A 38 -14.03 8.73 7.32
CA ILE A 38 -14.07 8.19 5.95
C ILE A 38 -12.65 7.83 5.47
N GLY A 39 -11.63 8.58 5.89
CA GLY A 39 -10.23 8.25 5.69
C GLY A 39 -9.85 6.83 6.14
N PHE A 40 -10.40 6.35 7.26
CA PHE A 40 -10.19 4.97 7.70
C PHE A 40 -10.75 3.93 6.74
N ILE A 41 -11.81 4.25 5.99
CA ILE A 41 -12.37 3.35 4.99
C ILE A 41 -11.35 3.12 3.88
N PHE A 42 -10.69 4.19 3.38
CA PHE A 42 -9.58 4.06 2.42
C PHE A 42 -8.43 3.23 2.98
N CYS A 43 -8.05 3.48 4.24
CA CYS A 43 -7.00 2.73 4.91
C CYS A 43 -7.31 1.23 5.01
N ILE A 44 -8.55 0.88 5.36
CA ILE A 44 -8.99 -0.52 5.46
C ILE A 44 -8.96 -1.17 4.08
N PHE A 45 -9.51 -0.52 3.05
CA PHE A 45 -9.49 -1.07 1.68
C PHE A 45 -8.07 -1.26 1.16
N TYR A 46 -7.18 -0.31 1.45
CA TYR A 46 -5.78 -0.36 1.06
C TYR A 46 -5.06 -1.60 1.60
N PHE A 47 -5.26 -1.94 2.88
CA PHE A 47 -4.67 -3.16 3.46
C PHE A 47 -5.44 -4.43 3.07
N TYR A 48 -6.77 -4.35 3.07
CA TYR A 48 -7.63 -5.49 2.77
C TYR A 48 -7.38 -6.05 1.37
N ILE A 49 -7.20 -5.20 0.35
CA ILE A 49 -7.02 -5.68 -1.02
C ILE A 49 -5.73 -6.49 -1.18
N ASN A 50 -4.65 -6.11 -0.50
CA ASN A 50 -3.40 -6.85 -0.48
C ASN A 50 -3.61 -8.26 0.09
N PHE A 51 -4.26 -8.35 1.27
CA PHE A 51 -4.59 -9.64 1.87
C PHE A 51 -5.53 -10.48 0.99
N TYR A 52 -6.59 -9.87 0.47
CA TYR A 52 -7.60 -10.53 -0.35
C TYR A 52 -7.02 -11.13 -1.63
N ILE A 53 -6.13 -10.42 -2.32
CA ILE A 53 -5.46 -10.95 -3.52
C ILE A 53 -4.61 -12.19 -3.16
N GLY A 54 -3.83 -12.12 -2.07
CA GLY A 54 -3.07 -13.27 -1.60
C GLY A 54 -3.96 -14.48 -1.31
N TYR A 55 -5.08 -14.24 -0.64
CA TYR A 55 -6.05 -15.28 -0.27
C TYR A 55 -6.79 -15.87 -1.47
N LYS A 56 -7.24 -15.04 -2.41
CA LYS A 56 -8.09 -15.47 -3.53
C LYS A 56 -7.38 -16.37 -4.54
N TYR A 57 -6.12 -16.07 -4.84
CA TYR A 57 -5.41 -16.70 -5.98
C TYR A 57 -4.49 -17.85 -5.61
N GLU A 58 -4.49 -18.28 -4.34
CA GLU A 58 -3.73 -19.43 -3.83
C GLU A 58 -2.25 -19.39 -4.25
N LEU A 59 -1.64 -18.22 -4.14
CA LEU A 59 -0.27 -17.97 -4.59
C LEU A 59 0.73 -18.81 -3.77
N ASN A 60 1.83 -19.26 -4.38
CA ASN A 60 2.97 -19.76 -3.62
C ASN A 60 3.74 -18.63 -2.94
N PHE A 61 4.61 -18.95 -1.97
CA PHE A 61 5.36 -17.92 -1.24
C PHE A 61 6.11 -16.96 -2.18
N TYR A 62 6.86 -17.51 -3.13
CA TYR A 62 7.57 -16.72 -4.15
C TYR A 62 6.62 -15.91 -5.04
N GLU A 63 5.49 -16.48 -5.43
CA GLU A 63 4.48 -15.77 -6.24
C GLU A 63 3.85 -14.62 -5.47
N ALA A 64 3.55 -14.83 -4.19
CA ALA A 64 3.00 -13.80 -3.30
C ALA A 64 4.00 -12.65 -3.09
N CYS A 65 5.29 -12.94 -2.96
CA CYS A 65 6.33 -11.91 -2.91
C CYS A 65 6.37 -11.08 -4.20
N ILE A 66 6.37 -11.72 -5.37
CA ILE A 66 6.39 -11.01 -6.67
C ILE A 66 5.12 -10.17 -6.85
N VAL A 67 3.94 -10.75 -6.59
CA VAL A 67 2.66 -10.04 -6.66
C VAL A 67 2.63 -8.86 -5.69
N GLY A 68 3.10 -9.03 -4.46
CA GLY A 68 3.18 -7.97 -3.46
C GLY A 68 4.11 -6.83 -3.90
N LEU A 69 5.28 -7.16 -4.46
CA LEU A 69 6.20 -6.17 -5.02
C LEU A 69 5.57 -5.39 -6.18
N MET A 70 4.88 -6.08 -7.10
CA MET A 70 4.15 -5.44 -8.20
C MET A 70 3.03 -4.53 -7.67
N GLY A 71 2.26 -4.98 -6.68
CA GLY A 71 1.22 -4.18 -6.02
C GLY A 71 1.77 -2.89 -5.38
N CYS A 72 2.99 -2.95 -4.84
CA CYS A 72 3.69 -1.80 -4.28
C CYS A 72 4.43 -0.95 -5.32
N GLY A 73 4.27 -1.23 -6.62
CA GLY A 73 5.05 -0.61 -7.69
C GLY A 73 5.03 0.93 -7.66
N LEU A 74 3.88 1.54 -7.36
CA LEU A 74 3.77 3.00 -7.21
C LEU A 74 4.68 3.52 -6.08
N GLY A 75 4.64 2.87 -4.92
CA GLY A 75 5.44 3.25 -3.75
C GLY A 75 6.92 3.04 -3.98
N ILE A 76 7.32 1.98 -4.68
CA ILE A 76 8.71 1.73 -5.05
C ILE A 76 9.19 2.80 -6.04
N PHE A 77 8.40 3.10 -7.06
CA PHE A 77 8.71 4.11 -8.07
C PHE A 77 8.86 5.50 -7.44
N LEU A 78 7.86 5.97 -6.68
CA LEU A 78 7.93 7.25 -5.97
C LEU A 78 9.02 7.25 -4.88
N GLY A 79 9.26 6.10 -4.23
CA GLY A 79 10.35 5.84 -3.29
C GLY A 79 11.72 6.19 -3.85
N PHE A 80 11.99 5.79 -5.09
CA PHE A 80 13.26 6.10 -5.74
C PHE A 80 13.49 7.62 -5.87
N PHE A 81 12.49 8.36 -6.35
CA PHE A 81 12.59 9.82 -6.49
C PHE A 81 12.62 10.53 -5.13
N ALA A 82 11.90 10.03 -4.14
CA ALA A 82 11.93 10.56 -2.78
C ALA A 82 13.33 10.41 -2.16
N LEU A 83 13.97 9.23 -2.30
CA LEU A 83 15.33 9.01 -1.81
C LEU A 83 16.33 9.92 -2.52
N TYR A 84 16.21 10.08 -3.84
CA TYR A 84 17.03 11.02 -4.59
C TYR A 84 16.90 12.45 -4.06
N SER A 85 15.67 12.92 -3.87
CA SER A 85 15.45 14.28 -3.36
C SER A 85 15.98 14.47 -1.93
N TYR A 86 15.84 13.45 -1.08
CA TYR A 86 16.31 13.48 0.29
C TYR A 86 17.85 13.49 0.39
N PHE A 87 18.53 12.57 -0.30
CA PHE A 87 19.98 12.39 -0.16
C PHE A 87 20.80 13.29 -1.08
N VAL A 88 20.37 13.48 -2.33
CA VAL A 88 21.13 14.23 -3.35
C VAL A 88 20.78 15.71 -3.29
N LEU A 89 19.49 16.05 -3.32
CA LEU A 89 19.03 17.43 -3.28
C LEU A 89 18.95 18.01 -1.87
N LYS A 90 19.12 17.17 -0.83
CA LYS A 90 19.03 17.55 0.59
C LYS A 90 17.70 18.24 0.94
N ASN A 91 16.62 17.86 0.27
CA ASN A 91 15.31 18.48 0.42
C ASN A 91 14.28 17.47 0.96
N SER A 92 14.20 17.38 2.29
CA SER A 92 13.30 16.45 2.99
C SER A 92 11.81 16.72 2.73
N TYR A 93 11.41 17.98 2.63
CA TYR A 93 10.02 18.36 2.37
C TYR A 93 9.55 17.83 1.01
N SER A 94 10.33 18.08 -0.04
CA SER A 94 10.02 17.58 -1.38
C SER A 94 10.03 16.06 -1.46
N ALA A 95 10.95 15.40 -0.74
CA ALA A 95 11.02 13.95 -0.69
C ALA A 95 9.74 13.33 -0.11
N ILE A 96 9.21 13.90 0.98
CA ILE A 96 7.94 13.48 1.56
C ILE A 96 6.80 13.77 0.58
N TRP A 97 6.76 14.97 0.00
CA TRP A 97 5.70 15.38 -0.91
C TRP A 97 5.57 14.46 -2.14
N ILE A 98 6.70 14.05 -2.74
CA ILE A 98 6.74 13.15 -3.90
C ILE A 98 6.09 11.79 -3.60
N ILE A 99 6.27 11.26 -2.38
CA ILE A 99 5.79 9.93 -2.01
C ILE A 99 4.45 9.93 -1.26
N THR A 100 3.96 11.10 -0.85
CA THR A 100 2.62 11.29 -0.25
C THR A 100 1.50 10.57 -0.99
N PRO A 101 1.40 10.61 -2.33
CA PRO A 101 0.31 9.92 -3.04
C PRO A 101 0.24 8.41 -2.74
N TYR A 102 1.38 7.75 -2.49
CA TYR A 102 1.40 6.31 -2.20
C TYR A 102 0.79 5.99 -0.83
N PHE A 103 1.13 6.76 0.20
CA PHE A 103 0.66 6.50 1.56
C PHE A 103 -0.59 7.30 1.96
N MET A 104 -1.16 8.10 1.06
CA MET A 104 -2.36 8.86 1.36
C MET A 104 -3.55 8.02 1.90
N PRO A 105 -3.78 6.76 1.46
CA PRO A 105 -4.82 5.94 2.04
C PRO A 105 -4.70 5.75 3.55
N THR A 106 -3.49 5.86 4.12
CA THR A 106 -3.24 5.70 5.55
C THR A 106 -3.16 7.03 6.30
N MET A 107 -3.47 8.15 5.64
CA MET A 107 -3.34 9.49 6.22
C MET A 107 -4.19 9.69 7.49
N SER A 108 -5.33 8.99 7.62
CA SER A 108 -6.13 9.00 8.84
C SER A 108 -5.38 8.42 10.05
N LEU A 109 -4.63 7.32 9.87
CA LEU A 109 -3.78 6.75 10.90
C LEU A 109 -2.65 7.72 11.26
N ILE A 110 -2.05 8.33 10.25
CA ILE A 110 -0.95 9.27 10.47
C ILE A 110 -1.43 10.42 11.35
N LYS A 111 -2.51 11.10 10.97
CA LYS A 111 -3.00 12.28 11.69
C LYS A 111 -3.38 12.01 13.16
N ILE A 112 -3.74 10.77 13.50
CA ILE A 112 -4.13 10.40 14.87
C ILE A 112 -2.92 9.90 15.68
N TYR A 113 -2.05 9.09 15.09
CA TYR A 113 -1.03 8.34 15.82
C TYR A 113 0.41 8.79 15.54
N LEU A 114 0.68 9.35 14.37
CA LEU A 114 2.02 9.77 13.94
C LEU A 114 2.06 11.30 13.83
N LYS A 115 2.71 11.94 14.80
CA LYS A 115 2.86 13.41 14.81
C LYS A 115 3.65 13.92 13.60
N GLU A 116 4.60 13.15 13.10
CA GLU A 116 5.44 13.51 11.94
C GLU A 116 5.68 12.28 11.04
N ILE A 117 5.62 12.51 9.73
CA ILE A 117 5.95 11.49 8.72
C ILE A 117 7.42 11.62 8.37
N THR A 118 8.18 10.53 8.52
CA THR A 118 9.54 10.43 8.01
C THR A 118 9.57 9.71 6.67
N ILE A 119 10.68 9.85 5.93
CA ILE A 119 10.89 9.15 4.66
C ILE A 119 10.90 7.62 4.81
N VAL A 120 11.00 7.09 6.04
CA VAL A 120 10.99 5.64 6.33
C VAL A 120 9.57 5.07 6.26
N TYR A 121 8.55 5.87 6.58
CA TYR A 121 7.16 5.40 6.68
C TYR A 121 6.61 4.71 5.41
N PRO A 122 6.81 5.25 4.20
CA PRO A 122 6.36 4.60 2.97
C PRO A 122 7.02 3.23 2.74
N PHE A 123 8.29 3.06 3.13
CA PHE A 123 8.98 1.77 3.03
C PHE A 123 8.41 0.75 4.00
N VAL A 124 8.06 1.17 5.22
CA VAL A 124 7.34 0.31 6.18
C VAL A 124 6.02 -0.17 5.58
N LEU A 125 5.28 0.71 4.91
CA LEU A 125 4.03 0.34 4.22
C LEU A 125 4.25 -0.63 3.06
N ILE A 126 5.32 -0.48 2.28
CA ILE A 126 5.68 -1.45 1.22
C ILE A 126 5.88 -2.84 1.84
N PHE A 127 6.69 -2.94 2.90
CA PHE A 127 6.91 -4.21 3.59
C PHE A 127 5.62 -4.80 4.16
N LEU A 128 4.78 -3.97 4.79
CA LEU A 128 3.50 -4.40 5.35
C LEU A 128 2.56 -4.94 4.26
N ASN A 129 2.46 -4.25 3.12
CA ASN A 129 1.59 -4.68 2.01
C ASN A 129 2.05 -6.01 1.41
N ILE A 130 3.35 -6.19 1.18
CA ILE A 130 3.91 -7.46 0.71
C ILE A 130 3.60 -8.58 1.72
N PHE A 131 3.80 -8.29 3.00
CA PHE A 131 3.52 -9.25 4.07
C PHE A 131 2.04 -9.64 4.13
N LEU A 132 1.11 -8.71 3.90
CA LEU A 132 -0.32 -8.99 3.84
C LEU A 132 -0.68 -9.95 2.69
N VAL A 133 -0.07 -9.78 1.50
CA VAL A 133 -0.27 -10.71 0.38
C VAL A 133 0.22 -12.11 0.76
N ILE A 134 1.36 -12.22 1.43
CA ILE A 134 1.92 -13.50 1.89
C ILE A 134 1.00 -14.16 2.92
N ILE A 135 0.55 -13.43 3.94
CA ILE A 135 -0.37 -13.99 4.95
C ILE A 135 -1.65 -14.46 4.28
N GLY A 136 -2.26 -13.65 3.39
CA GLY A 136 -3.49 -14.03 2.70
C GLY A 136 -3.36 -15.39 2.00
N SER A 137 -2.25 -15.59 1.29
CA SER A 137 -1.92 -16.86 0.64
C SER A 137 -1.78 -18.02 1.65
N ILE A 138 -1.04 -17.81 2.74
CA ILE A 138 -0.85 -18.83 3.79
C ILE A 138 -2.20 -19.21 4.42
N THR A 139 -3.03 -18.24 4.77
CA THR A 139 -4.35 -18.47 5.36
C THR A 139 -5.22 -19.35 4.47
N LYS A 140 -5.23 -19.08 3.15
CA LYS A 140 -5.99 -19.91 2.20
C LYS A 140 -5.48 -21.35 2.16
N LYS A 141 -4.15 -21.55 2.16
CA LYS A 141 -3.55 -22.88 2.16
C LYS A 141 -3.86 -23.67 3.43
N ILE A 142 -3.83 -23.02 4.59
CA ILE A 142 -4.22 -23.65 5.87
C ILE A 142 -5.69 -24.05 5.82
N MET A 143 -6.57 -23.14 5.37
CA MET A 143 -8.00 -23.42 5.28
C MET A 143 -8.31 -24.59 4.34
N ASN A 144 -7.66 -24.65 3.17
CA ASN A 144 -7.84 -25.76 2.24
C ASN A 144 -7.40 -27.10 2.85
N LYS A 145 -6.32 -27.12 3.66
CA LYS A 145 -5.86 -28.32 4.38
C LYS A 145 -6.79 -28.78 5.49
N LEU A 146 -7.54 -27.87 6.12
CA LEU A 146 -8.49 -28.21 7.19
C LEU A 146 -9.83 -28.74 6.65
N LEU A 147 -10.14 -28.43 5.39
CA LEU A 147 -11.38 -28.83 4.72
C LEU A 147 -11.25 -30.14 3.91
N THR A 148 -10.02 -30.63 3.73
CA THR A 148 -9.69 -31.94 3.13
C THR A 148 -9.40 -32.97 4.21
#